data_AF-A0A7K3YXC4-F1
#
_entry.id   AF-A0A7K3YXC4-F1
#
_cell.length_a   1.000
_cell.length_b   1.000
_cell.length_c   1.000
_cell.angle_alpha   90.00
_cell.angle_beta   90.00
_cell.angle_gamma   90.00
#
_symmetry.space_group_name_H-M   'P 1'
#
loop_
_entity.id
_entity.type
_entity.pdbx_description
1 polymer ?
#
loop_
_entity_poly.entity_id
_entity_poly.type
_entity_poly.pdbx_seq_one_letter_code
_entity_poly.pdbx_strand_id
1 'polypeptide(L)'
;MAKTEERTSCLDTMAKNPLYVGLIIGILAAVVQALLISAGGPEAYGFCVACHTRDVVNVSVNDIAGTKLAVAAISQNAILPMLTVIGVLIGAFASARYYQEFRTKAGKASSYLWYLIGGFFFMVFALFMGACPYRLGLRIGYGDVVALIGVIAIIVGVLVGIKIATSLAEREG
;
A
#
# COMPACT_ATOMS: atom_id res chain seq x y z
N MET A 1 20.84 -30.52 -6.27
CA MET A 1 19.44 -30.96 -6.39
C MET A 1 19.01 -31.52 -5.05
N ALA A 2 18.42 -30.70 -4.19
CA ALA A 2 17.81 -31.14 -2.94
C ALA A 2 16.33 -30.76 -3.03
N LYS A 3 15.49 -31.78 -3.15
CA LYS A 3 14.04 -31.70 -3.19
C LYS A 3 13.58 -31.29 -1.79
N THR A 4 13.29 -30.00 -1.58
CA THR A 4 12.54 -29.58 -0.40
C THR A 4 11.14 -30.14 -0.55
N GLU A 5 10.84 -31.17 0.26
CA GLU A 5 9.49 -31.72 0.37
C GLU A 5 8.50 -30.60 0.67
N GLU A 6 7.52 -30.47 -0.22
CA GLU A 6 6.38 -29.58 -0.11
C GLU A 6 5.49 -30.08 1.04
N ARG A 7 5.84 -29.72 2.28
CA ARG A 7 4.87 -29.74 3.37
C ARG A 7 3.91 -28.59 3.05
N THR A 8 2.79 -28.87 2.38
CA THR A 8 1.68 -27.93 2.23
C THR A 8 1.24 -27.54 3.63
N SER A 9 1.76 -26.41 4.12
CA SER A 9 1.61 -26.02 5.50
C SER A 9 0.21 -25.44 5.69
N CYS A 10 -0.33 -25.51 6.91
CA CYS A 10 -1.57 -24.80 7.25
C CYS A 10 -1.48 -23.31 6.84
N LEU A 11 -0.26 -22.75 6.91
CA LEU A 11 0.10 -21.42 6.42
C LEU A 11 -0.21 -21.21 4.92
N ASP A 12 0.09 -22.17 4.04
CA ASP A 12 -0.15 -22.03 2.61
C ASP A 12 -1.65 -22.09 2.27
N THR A 13 -2.41 -22.84 3.05
CA THR A 13 -3.89 -22.88 2.92
C THR A 13 -4.52 -21.59 3.42
N MET A 14 -4.01 -21.02 4.52
CA MET A 14 -4.46 -19.72 5.04
C MET A 14 -4.07 -18.57 4.11
N ALA A 15 -2.89 -18.62 3.49
CA ALA A 15 -2.40 -17.59 2.58
C ALA A 15 -3.23 -17.46 1.29
N LYS A 16 -3.91 -18.54 0.85
CA LYS A 16 -4.78 -18.51 -0.34
C LYS A 16 -6.10 -17.77 -0.11
N ASN A 17 -6.51 -17.57 1.14
CA ASN A 17 -7.74 -16.89 1.47
C ASN A 17 -7.49 -15.38 1.72
N PRO A 18 -8.01 -14.47 0.88
CA PRO A 18 -7.72 -13.04 0.98
C PRO A 18 -8.19 -12.43 2.31
N LEU A 19 -9.22 -13.00 2.93
CA LEU A 19 -9.72 -12.57 4.23
C LEU A 19 -8.69 -12.77 5.36
N TYR A 20 -8.04 -13.93 5.40
CA TYR A 20 -7.05 -14.24 6.44
C TYR A 20 -5.80 -13.37 6.27
N VAL A 21 -5.34 -13.21 5.03
CA VAL A 21 -4.20 -12.33 4.71
C VAL A 21 -4.52 -10.88 5.08
N GLY A 22 -5.71 -10.40 4.72
CA GLY A 22 -6.17 -9.05 5.09
C GLY A 22 -6.25 -8.83 6.60
N LEU A 23 -6.77 -9.81 7.35
CA LEU A 23 -6.83 -9.75 8.82
C LEU A 23 -5.45 -9.67 9.44
N ILE A 24 -4.51 -10.51 8.99
CA ILE A 24 -3.13 -10.52 9.50
C ILE A 24 -2.44 -9.18 9.24
N ILE A 25 -2.54 -8.65 8.02
CA ILE A 25 -1.97 -7.33 7.67
C ILE A 25 -2.62 -6.21 8.49
N GLY A 26 -3.93 -6.26 8.67
CA GLY A 26 -4.70 -5.35 9.52
C GLY A 26 -4.20 -5.31 10.95
N ILE A 27 -4.13 -6.48 11.61
CA ILE A 27 -3.62 -6.62 12.98
C ILE A 27 -2.17 -6.15 13.07
N LEU A 28 -1.31 -6.60 12.15
CA LEU A 28 0.11 -6.27 12.18
C LEU A 28 0.32 -4.76 12.14
N ALA A 29 -0.36 -4.05 11.23
CA ALA A 29 -0.12 -2.62 11.14
C ALA A 29 -0.89 -1.77 12.18
N ALA A 30 -1.90 -2.34 12.87
CA ALA A 30 -2.42 -1.78 14.12
C ALA A 30 -1.41 -1.92 15.28
N VAL A 31 -0.74 -3.08 15.39
CA VAL A 31 0.36 -3.29 16.35
C VAL A 31 1.51 -2.32 16.06
N VAL A 32 1.91 -2.19 14.80
CA VAL A 32 2.95 -1.24 14.38
C VAL A 32 2.56 0.19 14.74
N GLN A 33 1.30 0.60 14.52
CA GLN A 33 0.78 1.90 14.95
C GLN A 33 0.88 2.09 16.47
N ALA A 34 0.53 1.08 17.27
CA ALA A 34 0.62 1.14 18.73
C ALA A 34 2.08 1.35 19.20
N LEU A 35 3.05 0.71 18.55
CA LEU A 35 4.48 0.88 18.85
C LEU A 35 5.01 2.26 18.42
N LEU A 36 4.53 2.78 17.29
CA LEU A 36 5.00 4.05 16.71
C LEU A 36 4.36 5.29 17.35
N ILE A 37 3.32 5.13 18.18
CA ILE A 37 2.62 6.29 18.77
C ILE A 37 3.52 7.12 19.69
N SER A 38 4.51 6.48 20.32
CA SER A 38 5.52 7.13 21.15
C SER A 38 6.51 8.00 20.34
N ALA A 39 6.60 7.79 19.02
CA ALA A 39 7.54 8.50 18.14
C ALA A 39 7.00 9.83 17.56
N GLY A 40 5.84 10.33 18.03
CA GLY A 40 5.36 11.68 17.71
C GLY A 40 4.80 11.89 16.30
N GLY A 41 4.37 10.83 15.61
CA GLY A 41 3.74 10.89 14.29
C GLY A 41 2.24 11.23 14.32
N PRO A 42 1.62 11.56 13.15
CA PRO A 42 0.17 11.71 13.03
C PRO A 42 -0.59 10.45 13.47
N GLU A 43 -1.86 10.60 13.84
CA GLU A 43 -2.74 9.46 14.09
C GLU A 43 -2.85 8.55 12.85
N ALA A 44 -2.93 7.24 13.09
CA ALA A 44 -3.06 6.21 12.07
C ALA A 44 -1.96 6.21 10.98
N TYR A 45 -0.72 6.60 11.31
CA TYR A 45 0.42 6.65 10.37
C TYR A 45 1.14 5.30 10.15
N GLY A 46 0.87 4.29 10.98
CA GLY A 46 1.66 3.06 11.13
C GLY A 46 2.01 2.36 9.82
N PHE A 47 1.06 2.26 8.89
CA PHE A 47 1.33 1.82 7.52
C PHE A 47 0.50 2.64 6.52
N CYS A 48 1.15 3.47 5.72
CA CYS A 48 0.44 4.25 4.71
C CYS A 48 1.29 4.43 3.45
N VAL A 49 0.99 3.67 2.39
CA VAL A 49 1.77 3.74 1.15
C VAL A 49 1.79 5.16 0.55
N ALA A 50 0.67 5.88 0.57
CA ALA A 50 0.61 7.23 0.03
C ALA A 50 1.46 8.24 0.85
N CYS A 51 1.32 8.24 2.17
CA CYS A 51 2.04 9.19 3.02
C CYS A 51 3.53 8.88 3.11
N HIS A 52 3.91 7.60 3.21
CA HIS A 52 5.31 7.21 3.21
C HIS A 52 5.97 7.48 1.86
N THR A 53 5.30 7.23 0.72
CA THR A 53 5.82 7.62 -0.60
C THR A 53 5.98 9.14 -0.72
N ARG A 54 5.01 9.94 -0.24
CA ARG A 54 5.13 11.40 -0.20
C ARG A 54 6.33 11.84 0.62
N ASP A 55 6.54 11.27 1.81
CA ASP A 55 7.65 11.65 2.68
C ASP A 55 9.00 11.28 2.05
N VAL A 56 9.12 10.12 1.40
CA VAL A 56 10.32 9.74 0.63
C VAL A 56 10.61 10.77 -0.48
N VAL A 57 9.59 11.16 -1.24
CA VAL A 57 9.72 12.16 -2.30
C VAL A 57 10.08 13.54 -1.73
N ASN A 58 9.41 13.99 -0.67
CA ASN A 58 9.69 15.28 -0.06
C ASN A 58 11.09 15.34 0.56
N VAL A 59 11.57 14.28 1.21
CA VAL A 59 12.94 14.19 1.73
C VAL A 59 13.95 14.28 0.59
N SER A 60 13.80 13.47 -0.46
CA SER A 60 14.71 13.51 -1.61
C SER A 60 14.71 14.85 -2.35
N VAL A 61 13.55 15.51 -2.50
CA VAL A 61 13.46 16.85 -3.10
C VAL A 61 14.07 17.91 -2.18
N ASN A 62 13.90 17.80 -0.87
CA ASN A 62 14.54 18.71 0.10
C ASN A 62 16.07 18.58 0.02
N ASP A 63 16.58 17.35 -0.06
CA ASP A 63 18.02 17.06 -0.13
C ASP A 63 18.65 17.54 -1.45
N ILE A 64 17.96 17.37 -2.58
CA ILE A 64 18.48 17.73 -3.91
C ILE A 64 18.31 19.22 -4.21
N ALA A 65 17.15 19.80 -3.88
CA ALA A 65 16.78 21.16 -4.28
C ALA A 65 16.91 22.19 -3.16
N GLY A 66 17.34 21.79 -1.95
CA GLY A 66 17.46 22.68 -0.79
C GLY A 66 16.13 23.25 -0.31
N THR A 67 15.02 22.60 -0.67
CA THR A 67 13.67 23.03 -0.31
C THR A 67 13.29 22.55 1.08
N LYS A 68 12.20 23.10 1.65
CA LYS A 68 11.67 22.72 2.96
C LYS A 68 10.21 22.27 2.85
N LEU A 69 9.97 21.21 2.10
CA LEU A 69 8.65 20.58 2.02
C LEU A 69 8.33 19.88 3.35
N ALA A 70 7.04 19.87 3.69
CA ALA A 70 6.55 19.24 4.90
C ALA A 70 6.77 17.71 4.87
N VAL A 71 7.35 17.19 5.95
CA VAL A 71 7.61 15.77 6.17
C VAL A 71 7.09 15.44 7.57
N ALA A 72 6.51 14.25 7.79
CA ALA A 72 6.08 13.88 9.13
C ALA A 72 7.29 13.78 10.08
N ALA A 73 7.15 14.17 11.35
CA ALA A 73 8.23 14.11 12.34
C ALA A 73 8.85 12.71 12.45
N ILE A 74 7.99 11.67 12.35
CA ILE A 74 8.43 10.28 12.33
C ILE A 74 9.38 9.98 11.16
N SER A 75 9.21 10.67 10.02
CA SER A 75 10.05 10.55 8.84
C SER A 75 11.28 11.43 8.82
N GLN A 76 11.32 12.47 9.63
CA GLN A 76 12.52 13.25 9.85
C GLN A 76 13.51 12.55 10.78
N ASN A 77 13.05 11.63 11.62
CA ASN A 77 13.90 10.94 12.59
C ASN A 77 14.88 9.91 11.97
N ALA A 78 14.97 9.85 10.63
CA ALA A 78 15.88 9.11 9.73
C ALA A 78 16.01 7.58 9.93
N ILE A 79 15.70 7.05 11.11
CA ILE A 79 15.91 5.66 11.52
C ILE A 79 14.66 4.81 11.25
N LEU A 80 13.47 5.41 11.06
CA LEU A 80 12.20 4.67 11.17
C LEU A 80 11.18 4.71 10.01
N PRO A 81 11.24 5.58 8.98
CA PRO A 81 10.30 5.38 7.86
C PRO A 81 10.83 5.74 6.47
N MET A 82 11.98 5.19 6.11
CA MET A 82 12.24 4.78 4.70
C MET A 82 11.87 3.31 4.47
N LEU A 83 11.54 2.57 5.52
CA LEU A 83 11.42 1.11 5.49
C LEU A 83 10.06 0.59 5.04
N THR A 84 8.97 1.36 5.05
CA THR A 84 7.65 0.80 4.69
C THR A 84 7.53 0.54 3.19
N VAL A 85 7.79 1.54 2.33
CA VAL A 85 7.72 1.33 0.87
C VAL A 85 8.86 0.43 0.40
N ILE A 86 10.10 0.72 0.83
CA ILE A 86 11.28 -0.07 0.44
C ILE A 86 11.19 -1.49 0.99
N GLY A 87 10.78 -1.65 2.25
CA GLY A 87 10.62 -2.95 2.89
C GLY A 87 9.45 -3.76 2.32
N VAL A 88 8.35 -3.12 1.91
CA VAL A 88 7.29 -3.83 1.15
C VAL A 88 7.82 -4.31 -0.20
N LEU A 89 8.60 -3.49 -0.91
CA LEU A 89 9.19 -3.89 -2.19
C LEU A 89 10.17 -5.06 -2.01
N ILE A 90 11.07 -4.98 -1.03
CA ILE A 90 12.03 -6.05 -0.70
C ILE A 90 11.30 -7.31 -0.23
N GLY A 91 10.31 -7.18 0.63
CA GLY A 91 9.51 -8.29 1.15
C GLY A 91 8.70 -8.99 0.06
N ALA A 92 8.05 -8.21 -0.81
CA ALA A 92 7.32 -8.75 -1.97
C ALA A 92 8.28 -9.45 -2.95
N PHE A 93 9.45 -8.88 -3.20
CA PHE A 93 10.46 -9.48 -4.06
C PHE A 93 11.03 -10.78 -3.47
N ALA A 94 11.38 -10.79 -2.17
CA ALA A 94 11.87 -11.96 -1.47
C ALA A 94 10.83 -13.09 -1.44
N SER A 95 9.56 -12.75 -1.16
CA SER A 95 8.44 -13.70 -1.17
C SER A 95 8.22 -14.28 -2.57
N ALA A 96 8.13 -13.43 -3.61
CA ALA A 96 7.96 -13.89 -4.99
C ALA A 96 9.11 -14.79 -5.46
N ARG A 97 10.34 -14.53 -5.00
CA ARG A 97 11.50 -15.37 -5.30
C ARG A 97 11.47 -16.69 -4.54
N TYR A 98 11.05 -16.69 -3.28
CA TYR A 98 10.93 -17.91 -2.47
C TYR A 98 9.91 -18.88 -3.07
N TYR A 99 8.71 -18.39 -3.42
CA TYR A 99 7.65 -19.19 -4.03
C TYR A 99 7.82 -19.44 -5.54
N GLN A 100 8.91 -18.94 -6.14
CA GLN A 100 9.19 -19.03 -7.59
C GLN A 100 8.05 -18.46 -8.48
N GLU A 101 7.28 -17.50 -7.96
CA GLU A 101 6.18 -16.85 -8.68
C GLU A 101 6.62 -15.55 -9.38
N PHE A 102 7.89 -15.16 -9.24
CA PHE A 102 8.43 -13.97 -9.88
C PHE A 102 8.42 -14.11 -11.41
N ARG A 103 7.57 -13.31 -12.08
CA ARG A 103 7.41 -13.26 -13.53
C ARG A 103 7.51 -11.81 -14.00
N THR A 104 8.41 -11.53 -14.94
CA THR A 104 8.46 -10.22 -15.61
C THR A 104 7.34 -10.14 -16.64
N LYS A 105 6.46 -9.14 -16.50
CA LYS A 105 5.38 -8.88 -17.46
C LYS A 105 5.76 -7.70 -18.34
N ALA A 106 5.78 -7.90 -19.66
CA ALA A 106 5.91 -6.83 -20.65
C ALA A 106 4.52 -6.46 -21.18
N GLY A 107 4.18 -5.18 -21.14
CA GLY A 107 2.90 -4.65 -21.63
C GLY A 107 3.03 -3.83 -22.92
N LYS A 108 1.91 -3.47 -23.52
CA LYS A 108 1.87 -2.47 -24.60
C LYS A 108 2.13 -1.07 -24.03
N ALA A 109 2.65 -0.15 -24.83
CA ALA A 109 2.87 1.24 -24.43
C ALA A 109 1.59 1.91 -23.86
N SER A 110 0.43 1.60 -24.45
CA SER A 110 -0.87 2.07 -23.96
C SER A 110 -1.19 1.58 -22.53
N SER A 111 -0.84 0.33 -22.19
CA SER A 111 -1.04 -0.21 -20.82
C SER A 111 -0.19 0.53 -19.80
N TYR A 112 1.08 0.84 -20.12
CA TYR A 112 1.95 1.63 -19.24
C TYR A 112 1.40 3.03 -19.00
N LEU A 113 0.85 3.66 -20.04
CA LEU A 113 0.22 4.98 -19.92
C LEU A 113 -1.00 4.94 -18.98
N TRP A 114 -1.86 3.92 -19.09
CA TRP A 114 -2.98 3.73 -18.18
C TRP A 114 -2.55 3.54 -16.72
N TYR A 115 -1.49 2.77 -16.47
CA TYR A 115 -0.95 2.61 -15.12
C TYR A 115 -0.37 3.90 -14.55
N LEU A 116 0.33 4.69 -15.36
CA LEU A 116 0.87 5.99 -14.95
C LEU A 116 -0.24 6.98 -14.61
N ILE A 117 -1.24 7.11 -15.49
CA ILE A 117 -2.38 8.02 -15.27
C ILE A 117 -3.19 7.58 -14.05
N GLY A 118 -3.47 6.28 -13.92
CA GLY A 118 -4.18 5.73 -12.76
C GLY A 118 -3.43 5.94 -11.45
N GLY A 119 -2.11 5.72 -11.44
CA GLY A 119 -1.26 5.97 -10.28
C GLY A 119 -1.19 7.46 -9.90
N PHE A 120 -1.12 8.35 -10.90
CA PHE A 120 -1.14 9.79 -10.69
C PHE A 120 -2.44 10.23 -10.02
N PHE A 121 -3.60 9.87 -10.58
CA PHE A 121 -4.89 10.19 -9.97
C PHE A 121 -5.03 9.57 -8.58
N PHE A 122 -4.63 8.32 -8.40
CA PHE A 122 -4.64 7.68 -7.09
C PHE A 122 -3.86 8.50 -6.05
N MET A 123 -2.64 8.95 -6.38
CA MET A 123 -1.82 9.74 -5.46
C MET A 123 -2.45 11.10 -5.17
N VAL A 124 -2.97 11.79 -6.18
CA VAL A 124 -3.65 13.08 -6.01
C VAL A 124 -4.84 12.93 -5.06
N PHE A 125 -5.75 11.97 -5.30
CA PHE A 125 -6.91 11.76 -4.45
C PHE A 125 -6.55 11.23 -3.06
N ALA A 126 -5.55 10.35 -2.95
CA ALA A 126 -5.07 9.86 -1.66
C ALA A 126 -4.48 10.99 -0.80
N LEU A 127 -3.81 11.97 -1.42
CA LEU A 127 -3.29 13.15 -0.73
C LEU A 127 -4.40 14.14 -0.37
N PHE A 128 -5.40 14.34 -1.23
CA PHE A 128 -6.59 15.15 -0.90
C PHE A 128 -7.35 14.59 0.31
N MET A 129 -7.55 13.28 0.37
CA MET A 129 -8.15 12.60 1.53
C MET A 129 -7.17 12.45 2.70
N GLY A 130 -5.88 12.66 2.46
CA GLY A 130 -4.81 12.48 3.45
C GLY A 130 -4.57 11.03 3.89
N ALA A 131 -5.03 10.04 3.14
CA ALA A 131 -4.97 8.64 3.53
C ALA A 131 -4.98 7.65 2.36
N CYS A 132 -4.33 6.51 2.56
CA CYS A 132 -4.44 5.32 1.71
C CYS A 132 -5.50 4.35 2.32
N PRO A 133 -5.96 3.29 1.61
CA PRO A 133 -7.01 2.42 2.11
C PRO A 133 -6.70 1.82 3.50
N TYR A 134 -5.41 1.52 3.75
CA TYR A 134 -4.98 1.02 5.06
C TYR A 134 -5.10 2.08 6.16
N ARG A 135 -4.61 3.31 5.92
CA ARG A 135 -4.70 4.42 6.88
C ARG A 135 -6.16 4.77 7.17
N LEU A 136 -7.02 4.65 6.18
CA LEU A 136 -8.46 4.86 6.33
C LEU A 136 -9.07 3.83 7.28
N GLY A 137 -8.71 2.56 7.15
CA GLY A 137 -9.10 1.51 8.10
C GLY A 137 -8.63 1.78 9.52
N LEU A 138 -7.37 2.20 9.70
CA LEU A 138 -6.88 2.60 11.02
C LEU A 138 -7.64 3.81 11.60
N ARG A 139 -7.89 4.86 10.80
CA ARG A 139 -8.63 6.06 11.24
C ARG A 139 -10.06 5.74 11.66
N ILE A 140 -10.72 4.79 11.01
CA ILE A 140 -12.03 4.27 11.47
C ILE A 140 -11.91 3.71 12.89
N GLY A 141 -10.82 3.01 13.20
CA GLY A 141 -10.54 2.53 14.56
C GLY A 141 -10.36 3.64 15.60
N TYR A 142 -9.99 4.85 15.17
CA TYR A 142 -9.94 6.06 16.02
C TYR A 142 -11.28 6.82 16.08
N GLY A 143 -12.31 6.36 15.39
CA GLY A 143 -13.64 6.99 15.37
C GLY A 143 -13.81 8.11 14.33
N ASP A 144 -12.93 8.19 13.32
CA ASP A 144 -13.02 9.21 12.26
C ASP A 144 -14.14 8.89 11.25
N VAL A 145 -15.20 9.71 11.27
CA VAL A 145 -16.36 9.59 10.36
C VAL A 145 -15.98 9.90 8.91
N VAL A 146 -15.00 10.79 8.67
CA VAL A 146 -14.52 11.12 7.33
C VAL A 146 -13.82 9.91 6.72
N ALA A 147 -13.09 9.15 7.54
CA ALA A 147 -12.47 7.91 7.10
C ALA A 147 -13.51 6.86 6.67
N LEU A 148 -14.63 6.74 7.40
CA LEU A 148 -15.72 5.84 7.04
C LEU A 148 -16.32 6.19 5.67
N ILE A 149 -16.62 7.48 5.43
CA ILE A 149 -17.13 7.96 4.14
C ILE A 149 -16.12 7.65 3.03
N GLY A 150 -14.83 7.89 3.29
CA GLY A 150 -13.78 7.59 2.34
C GLY A 150 -13.67 6.10 1.98
N VAL A 151 -13.83 5.19 2.95
CA VAL A 151 -13.83 3.74 2.67
C VAL A 151 -15.01 3.36 1.79
N ILE A 152 -16.21 3.89 2.07
CA ILE A 152 -17.41 3.65 1.26
C ILE A 152 -17.18 4.17 -0.17
N ALA A 153 -16.61 5.37 -0.32
CA ALA A 153 -16.29 5.94 -1.64
C ALA A 153 -15.28 5.07 -2.42
N ILE A 154 -14.25 4.53 -1.75
CA ILE A 154 -13.30 3.59 -2.36
C ILE A 154 -14.03 2.32 -2.81
N ILE A 155 -14.88 1.73 -1.97
CA ILE A 155 -15.62 0.51 -2.30
C ILE A 155 -16.49 0.74 -3.54
N VAL A 156 -17.29 1.81 -3.56
CA VAL A 156 -18.16 2.15 -4.69
C VAL A 156 -17.33 2.39 -5.96
N GLY A 157 -16.24 3.16 -5.85
CA GLY A 157 -15.36 3.45 -6.97
C GLY A 157 -14.72 2.19 -7.56
N VAL A 158 -14.27 1.25 -6.72
CA VAL A 158 -13.72 -0.04 -7.15
C VAL A 158 -14.79 -0.90 -7.82
N LEU A 159 -16.00 -0.99 -7.26
CA LEU A 159 -17.09 -1.76 -7.87
C LEU A 159 -17.48 -1.23 -9.26
N VAL A 160 -17.59 0.09 -9.41
CA VAL A 160 -17.86 0.73 -10.70
C VAL A 160 -16.70 0.49 -11.68
N GLY A 161 -15.46 0.66 -11.21
CA GLY A 161 -14.26 0.41 -12.01
C GLY A 161 -14.16 -1.02 -12.52
N ILE A 162 -14.43 -2.01 -11.66
CA ILE A 162 -14.48 -3.43 -12.04
C ILE A 162 -15.56 -3.64 -13.10
N LYS A 163 -16.79 -3.15 -12.90
CA LYS A 163 -17.88 -3.32 -13.86
C LYS A 163 -17.51 -2.76 -15.25
N ILE A 164 -16.91 -1.58 -15.29
CA ILE A 164 -16.46 -0.95 -16.55
C ILE A 164 -15.35 -1.77 -17.19
N ALA A 165 -14.30 -2.12 -16.42
CA ALA A 165 -13.16 -2.87 -16.93
C ALA A 165 -13.56 -4.26 -17.46
N THR A 166 -14.43 -4.97 -16.75
CA THR A 166 -14.97 -6.26 -17.20
C THR A 166 -15.80 -6.08 -18.47
N SER A 167 -16.67 -5.06 -18.55
CA SER A 167 -17.47 -4.81 -19.76
C SER A 167 -16.64 -4.46 -21.00
N LEU A 168 -15.48 -3.84 -20.81
CA LEU A 168 -14.53 -3.58 -21.90
C LEU A 168 -13.84 -4.86 -22.34
N ALA A 169 -13.40 -5.70 -21.39
CA ALA A 169 -12.79 -6.98 -21.68
C ALA A 169 -13.74 -7.92 -22.44
N GLU A 170 -15.02 -7.95 -22.08
CA GLU A 170 -16.06 -8.72 -22.77
C GLU A 170 -16.35 -8.22 -24.20
N ARG A 171 -16.02 -6.97 -24.52
CA ARG A 171 -16.17 -6.41 -25.88
C ARG A 171 -14.99 -6.70 -26.79
N GLU A 172 -13.83 -6.99 -26.21
CA GLU A 172 -12.59 -7.27 -26.92
C GLU A 172 -12.36 -8.78 -27.18
N GLY A 173 -13.05 -9.65 -26.44
CA GLY A 173 -13.00 -11.11 -26.59
C GLY A 173 -14.11 -11.66 -27.47
#